data_AF-A0A539CYK8-F1
#
_entry.id   AF-A0A539CYK8-F1
#
_cell.length_a   1.000
_cell.length_b   1.000
_cell.length_c   1.000
_cell.angle_alpha   90.00
_cell.angle_beta   90.00
_cell.angle_gamma   90.00
#
_symmetry.space_group_name_H-M   'P 1'
#
loop_
_entity.id
_entity.type
_entity.pdbx_description
1 polymer ?
#
loop_
_entity_poly.entity_id
_entity_poly.type
_entity_poly.pdbx_seq_one_letter_code
_entity_poly.pdbx_strand_id
1 'polypeptide(L)'
;MAATLANDGLNPVTGEAAMPAEFVQDVLSVMHSCGMYDYAGHWADEVGIPAKSGVSGCVIAVVPGQIGIAIYSPRVNTYGNSVRALMACRRISTDFGLHAFCSRTGVESVLRHELYGLQIRSKRVRTPAERAILDRSGGAICIIEAQGRLFFGTAERLVHRIREVAANATHESSDWRRISPPGFAQCLRRGELAGGSAVRHGPHGRRASPLSCSKGLGLSGRASIATPTNPKAAPFPARVSPS
;
A
#
# COMPACT_ATOMS: atom_id res chain seq x y z
N MET A 1 13.88 11.64 14.11
CA MET A 1 12.90 10.84 14.88
C MET A 1 11.55 10.79 14.19
N ALA A 2 10.73 11.85 14.19
CA ALA A 2 9.40 11.84 13.58
C ALA A 2 9.42 11.39 12.11
N ALA A 3 10.36 11.91 11.33
CA ALA A 3 10.53 11.54 9.92
C ALA A 3 10.98 10.08 9.72
N THR A 4 11.65 9.47 10.70
CA THR A 4 12.00 8.05 10.70
C THR A 4 10.73 7.19 10.80
N LEU A 5 9.80 7.56 11.70
CA LEU A 5 8.50 6.90 11.80
C LEU A 5 7.63 7.16 10.56
N ALA A 6 7.71 8.34 9.95
CA ALA A 6 7.03 8.63 8.69
C ALA A 6 7.56 7.78 7.53
N ASN A 7 8.81 7.32 7.61
CA ASN A 7 9.54 6.59 6.57
C ASN A 7 9.71 5.10 6.92
N ASP A 8 8.65 4.47 7.44
CA ASP A 8 8.60 3.03 7.75
C ASP A 8 9.77 2.54 8.63
N GLY A 9 10.28 3.40 9.51
CA GLY A 9 11.36 3.08 10.47
C GLY A 9 12.77 3.27 9.93
N LEU A 10 12.92 3.70 8.66
CA LEU A 10 14.20 4.03 8.04
C LEU A 10 14.58 5.48 8.33
N ASN A 11 15.78 5.68 8.86
CA ASN A 11 16.31 7.01 9.09
C ASN A 11 16.50 7.74 7.75
N PRO A 12 15.82 8.88 7.51
CA PRO A 12 15.86 9.54 6.20
C PRO A 12 17.21 10.18 5.89
N VAL A 13 18.09 10.39 6.89
CA VAL A 13 19.42 10.98 6.68
C VAL A 13 20.47 9.89 6.43
N THR A 14 20.45 8.82 7.22
CA THR A 14 21.48 7.77 7.17
C THR A 14 21.07 6.56 6.31
N GLY A 15 19.78 6.37 6.04
CA GLY A 15 19.24 5.19 5.38
C GLY A 15 19.17 3.94 6.27
N GLU A 16 19.64 4.03 7.51
CA GLU A 16 19.66 2.90 8.44
C GLU A 16 18.26 2.59 8.99
N ALA A 17 17.96 1.30 9.15
CA ALA A 17 16.73 0.87 9.80
C ALA A 17 16.83 1.04 11.32
N ALA A 18 16.16 2.05 11.86
CA ALA A 18 16.06 2.28 13.29
C ALA A 18 14.97 1.40 13.93
N MET A 19 13.96 0.99 13.15
CA MET A 19 12.87 0.13 13.58
C MET A 19 12.33 -0.67 12.38
N PRO A 20 11.96 -1.95 12.56
CA PRO A 20 11.20 -2.71 11.56
C PRO A 20 9.86 -2.04 11.22
N ALA A 21 9.52 -2.00 9.93
CA ALA A 21 8.31 -1.34 9.43
C ALA A 21 7.00 -1.86 10.07
N GLU A 22 6.97 -3.14 10.46
CA GLU A 22 5.81 -3.76 11.12
C GLU A 22 5.47 -3.10 12.46
N PHE A 23 6.46 -2.68 13.25
CA PHE A 23 6.22 -2.01 14.53
C PHE A 23 5.84 -0.54 14.36
N VAL A 24 6.20 0.08 13.25
CA VAL A 24 5.88 1.49 12.99
C VAL A 24 4.37 1.70 12.94
N GLN A 25 3.63 0.77 12.34
CA GLN A 25 2.17 0.80 12.32
C GLN A 25 1.58 0.78 13.73
N ASP A 26 2.11 -0.08 14.61
CA ASP A 26 1.65 -0.18 16.00
C ASP A 26 1.93 1.11 16.77
N VAL A 27 3.15 1.66 16.64
CA VAL A 27 3.53 2.92 17.28
C VAL A 27 2.61 4.06 16.82
N LEU A 28 2.36 4.19 15.52
CA LEU A 28 1.50 5.23 14.98
C LEU A 28 0.04 5.07 15.44
N SER A 29 -0.45 3.84 15.56
CA SER A 29 -1.80 3.54 16.07
C SER A 29 -1.95 3.98 17.53
N VAL A 30 -0.95 3.71 18.36
CA VAL A 30 -0.91 4.15 19.77
C VAL A 30 -0.77 5.67 19.86
N MET A 31 0.12 6.28 19.07
CA MET A 31 0.27 7.74 19.00
C MET A 31 -1.04 8.43 18.63
N HIS A 32 -1.79 7.88 17.67
CA HIS A 32 -3.06 8.44 17.25
C HIS A 32 -4.14 8.37 18.34
N SER A 33 -4.23 7.25 19.06
CA SER A 33 -5.29 7.01 20.05
C SER A 33 -5.05 7.60 21.43
N CYS A 34 -3.79 7.72 21.88
CA CYS A 34 -3.49 8.15 23.25
C CYS A 34 -2.37 9.20 23.38
N GLY A 35 -1.77 9.62 22.27
CA GLY A 35 -0.55 10.42 22.34
C GLY A 35 -0.74 11.87 22.82
N MET A 36 -1.97 12.36 22.83
CA MET A 36 -2.33 13.72 23.25
C MET A 36 -3.05 13.79 24.60
N TYR A 37 -2.87 12.78 25.46
CA TYR A 37 -3.52 12.67 26.78
C TYR A 37 -5.05 12.69 26.65
N ASP A 38 -5.75 13.34 27.58
CA ASP A 38 -7.21 13.49 27.57
C ASP A 38 -7.74 14.26 26.34
N TYR A 39 -6.85 14.89 25.57
CA TYR A 39 -7.20 15.59 24.33
C TYR A 39 -7.14 14.68 23.09
N ALA A 40 -6.79 13.40 23.21
CA ALA A 40 -6.61 12.51 22.06
C ALA A 40 -7.86 12.37 21.17
N GLY A 41 -9.06 12.33 21.75
CA GLY A 41 -10.31 12.26 20.99
C GLY A 41 -10.55 13.49 20.11
N HIS A 42 -10.46 14.69 20.69
CA HIS A 42 -10.58 15.95 19.96
C HIS A 42 -9.46 16.12 18.92
N TRP A 43 -8.24 15.68 19.26
CA TRP A 43 -7.13 15.71 18.33
C TRP A 43 -7.36 14.84 17.08
N ALA A 44 -7.91 13.64 17.27
CA ALA A 44 -8.21 12.72 16.16
C ALA A 44 -9.25 13.30 15.19
N ASP A 45 -10.21 14.09 15.70
CA ASP A 45 -11.25 14.76 14.91
C ASP A 45 -10.77 16.06 14.24
N GLU A 46 -10.07 16.93 14.98
CA GLU A 46 -9.70 18.25 14.47
C GLU A 46 -8.42 18.26 13.64
N VAL A 47 -7.47 17.36 13.96
CA VAL A 47 -6.13 17.33 13.34
C VAL A 47 -5.91 16.01 12.61
N GLY A 48 -6.26 14.88 13.22
CA GLY A 48 -6.23 13.57 12.58
C GLY A 48 -4.84 13.07 12.19
N ILE A 49 -3.77 13.55 12.82
CA ILE A 49 -2.38 13.13 12.56
C ILE A 49 -1.85 12.39 13.79
N PRO A 50 -1.29 11.17 13.70
CA PRO A 50 -0.62 10.52 14.82
C PRO A 50 0.39 11.45 15.51
N ALA A 51 0.27 11.65 16.83
CA ALA A 51 1.13 12.62 17.53
C ALA A 51 1.41 12.21 18.97
N LYS A 52 2.46 12.78 19.56
CA LYS A 52 2.75 12.71 20.99
C LYS A 52 3.08 14.10 21.51
N SER A 53 2.41 14.51 22.57
CA SER A 53 2.70 15.72 23.32
C SER A 53 3.57 15.45 24.55
N GLY A 54 4.36 16.43 24.98
CA GLY A 54 5.10 16.43 26.24
C GLY A 54 4.87 17.71 27.01
N VAL A 55 4.82 17.61 28.35
CA VAL A 55 4.58 18.74 29.27
C VAL A 55 5.63 19.86 29.18
N SER A 56 6.80 19.56 28.59
CA SER A 56 7.82 20.56 28.23
C SER A 56 7.36 21.53 27.13
N GLY A 57 6.22 21.26 26.50
CA GLY A 57 5.70 22.01 25.36
C GLY A 57 6.14 21.48 24.00
N CYS A 58 6.78 20.31 23.96
CA CYS A 58 7.12 19.61 22.72
C CYS A 58 5.93 18.81 22.19
N VAL A 59 5.71 18.86 20.89
CA VAL A 59 4.78 17.97 20.17
C VAL A 59 5.50 17.37 18.98
N ILE A 60 5.44 16.05 18.85
CA ILE A 60 5.86 15.32 17.65
C ILE A 60 4.60 14.82 16.95
N ALA A 61 4.49 15.04 15.64
CA ALA A 61 3.41 14.51 14.82
C ALA A 61 3.98 13.81 13.58
N VAL A 62 3.30 12.78 13.09
CA VAL A 62 3.80 11.92 12.01
C VAL A 62 2.70 11.70 10.98
N VAL A 63 2.98 12.08 9.73
CA VAL A 63 2.13 11.76 8.58
C VAL A 63 2.81 10.61 7.81
N PRO A 64 2.28 9.39 7.89
CA PRO A 64 2.93 8.21 7.32
C PRO A 64 3.17 8.34 5.82
N GLY A 65 4.38 7.98 5.37
CA GLY A 65 4.82 8.07 3.99
C GLY A 65 5.03 9.49 3.45
N GLN A 66 4.94 10.53 4.30
CA GLN A 66 5.01 11.92 3.85
C GLN A 66 5.99 12.75 4.67
N ILE A 67 5.65 13.07 5.92
CA ILE A 67 6.41 14.05 6.73
C ILE A 67 6.40 13.69 8.21
N GLY A 68 7.48 14.04 8.89
CA GLY A 68 7.56 14.08 10.35
C GLY A 68 7.65 15.52 10.83
N ILE A 69 6.86 15.87 11.84
CA ILE A 69 6.73 17.21 12.40
C ILE A 69 7.20 17.20 13.85
N ALA A 70 7.96 18.21 14.25
CA ALA A 70 8.30 18.49 15.64
C ALA A 70 8.10 19.98 15.91
N ILE A 71 7.34 20.31 16.95
CA ILE A 71 7.05 21.69 17.34
C ILE A 71 7.38 21.84 18.82
N TYR A 72 8.00 22.96 19.17
CA TYR A 72 8.28 23.30 20.56
C TYR A 72 7.67 24.66 20.90
N SER A 73 6.86 24.67 21.95
CA SER A 73 6.37 25.91 22.57
C SER A 73 6.06 25.65 24.04
N PRO A 74 6.80 26.24 24.99
CA PRO A 74 6.75 25.87 26.41
C PRO A 74 5.39 25.97 27.10
N ARG A 75 4.54 26.93 26.70
CA ARG A 75 3.26 27.18 27.38
C ARG A 75 2.26 26.09 27.03
N VAL A 76 1.82 25.35 28.06
CA VAL A 76 0.84 24.27 27.98
C VAL A 76 -0.53 24.71 28.51
N ASN A 77 -1.59 24.04 28.05
CA ASN A 77 -2.95 24.18 28.57
C ASN A 77 -3.19 23.28 29.79
N THR A 78 -4.44 23.27 30.28
CA THR A 78 -4.89 22.43 31.41
C THR A 78 -4.73 20.93 31.17
N TYR A 79 -4.67 20.49 29.91
CA TYR A 79 -4.46 19.09 29.53
C TYR A 79 -2.97 18.74 29.33
N GLY A 80 -2.04 19.64 29.67
CA GLY A 80 -0.59 19.42 29.52
C GLY A 80 -0.08 19.54 28.08
N ASN A 81 -0.89 20.08 27.17
CA ASN A 81 -0.59 20.19 25.75
C ASN A 81 -0.20 21.62 25.35
N SER A 82 0.82 21.76 24.50
CA SER A 82 1.29 23.08 24.06
C SER A 82 0.26 23.81 23.19
N VAL A 83 -0.26 24.95 23.66
CA VAL A 83 -1.34 25.70 22.99
C VAL A 83 -0.97 26.06 21.55
N ARG A 84 0.24 26.62 21.35
CA ARG A 84 0.69 27.03 20.02
C ARG A 84 1.02 25.84 19.12
N ALA A 85 1.52 24.74 19.67
CA ALA A 85 1.79 23.55 18.88
C ALA A 85 0.49 22.93 18.36
N LEU A 86 -0.57 22.91 19.18
CA LEU A 86 -1.89 22.45 18.77
C LEU A 86 -2.42 23.29 17.61
N MET A 87 -2.39 24.63 17.75
CA MET A 87 -2.84 25.53 16.70
C MET A 87 -2.04 25.37 15.40
N ALA A 88 -0.71 25.23 15.51
CA ALA A 88 0.16 25.03 14.36
C ALA A 88 -0.14 23.70 13.65
N CYS A 89 -0.25 22.60 14.38
CA CYS A 89 -0.59 21.30 13.79
C CYS A 89 -1.98 21.28 13.15
N ARG A 90 -2.98 21.91 13.79
CA ARG A 90 -4.32 22.05 13.21
C ARG A 90 -4.26 22.80 11.88
N ARG A 91 -3.56 23.93 11.84
CA ARG A 91 -3.40 24.72 10.62
C ARG A 91 -2.65 23.95 9.53
N ILE A 92 -1.57 23.27 9.87
CA ILE A 92 -0.82 22.41 8.93
C ILE A 92 -1.74 21.30 8.39
N SER A 93 -2.54 20.64 9.25
CA SER A 93 -3.43 19.58 8.80
C SER A 93 -4.47 20.08 7.81
N THR A 94 -5.11 21.22 8.11
CA THR A 94 -6.13 21.84 7.27
C THR A 94 -5.54 22.37 5.96
N ASP A 95 -4.48 23.18 6.03
CA ASP A 95 -3.91 23.87 4.88
C ASP A 95 -3.33 22.88 3.84
N PHE A 96 -2.87 21.70 4.28
CA PHE A 96 -2.24 20.70 3.42
C PHE A 96 -3.05 19.39 3.25
N GLY A 97 -4.26 19.31 3.81
CA GLY A 97 -5.10 18.11 3.75
C GLY A 97 -4.40 16.85 4.28
N LEU A 98 -3.76 16.94 5.45
CA LEU A 98 -2.94 15.86 6.04
C LEU A 98 -3.68 14.95 7.02
N HIS A 99 -4.96 15.23 7.25
CA HIS A 99 -5.81 14.43 8.12
C HIS A 99 -5.86 12.96 7.65
N ALA A 100 -5.70 12.00 8.57
CA ALA A 100 -5.63 10.56 8.24
C ALA A 100 -6.87 10.04 7.50
N PHE A 101 -8.03 10.64 7.79
CA PHE A 101 -9.31 10.31 7.14
C PHE A 101 -9.65 11.22 5.94
N CYS A 102 -8.73 12.11 5.53
CA CYS A 102 -8.92 12.88 4.31
C CYS A 102 -8.75 11.95 3.10
N SER A 103 -9.79 11.84 2.27
CA SER A 103 -9.73 11.00 1.07
C SER A 103 -8.76 11.59 0.06
N ARG A 104 -7.54 11.08 0.05
CA ARG A 104 -6.57 11.26 -1.04
C ARG A 104 -6.85 10.26 -2.14
N THR A 105 -8.06 10.26 -2.67
CA THR A 105 -8.40 9.54 -3.91
C THR A 105 -7.82 10.27 -5.11
N GLY A 106 -6.52 10.56 -5.08
CA GLY A 106 -5.71 10.73 -6.27
C GLY A 106 -5.44 9.34 -6.82
N VAL A 107 -6.44 8.74 -7.48
CA VAL A 107 -6.35 7.42 -8.12
C VAL A 107 -5.57 7.51 -9.44
N GLU A 108 -4.59 8.41 -9.48
CA GLU A 108 -3.85 8.76 -10.69
C GLU A 108 -2.99 7.56 -11.09
N SER A 109 -3.59 6.90 -12.08
CA SER A 109 -3.26 5.69 -12.79
C SER A 109 -2.00 4.96 -12.34
N VAL A 110 -2.25 3.85 -11.63
CA VAL A 110 -1.34 2.68 -11.64
C VAL A 110 -0.93 2.37 -13.07
N LEU A 111 -1.83 2.59 -14.04
CA LEU A 111 -1.60 2.44 -15.46
C LEU A 111 -0.86 3.66 -16.02
N ARG A 112 0.44 3.51 -16.26
CA ARG A 112 1.25 4.55 -16.88
C ARG A 112 0.99 4.61 -18.39
N HIS A 113 1.03 3.45 -19.05
CA HIS A 113 0.87 3.33 -20.50
C HIS A 113 0.20 2.02 -20.90
N GLU A 114 -0.61 2.11 -21.96
CA GLU A 114 -1.17 0.98 -22.71
C GLU A 114 -0.63 1.09 -24.14
N LEU A 115 0.15 0.09 -24.56
CA LEU A 115 0.91 0.16 -25.79
C LEU A 115 0.68 -1.11 -26.60
N TYR A 116 0.22 -0.98 -27.84
CA TYR A 116 0.02 -2.12 -28.71
C TYR A 116 1.29 -2.46 -29.49
N GLY A 117 1.49 -3.74 -29.83
CA GLY A 117 2.65 -4.22 -30.58
C GLY A 117 2.82 -3.60 -31.97
N LEU A 118 1.77 -2.96 -32.51
CA LEU A 118 1.87 -2.13 -33.73
C LEU A 118 2.53 -0.77 -33.49
N GLN A 119 2.41 -0.23 -32.28
CA GLN A 119 2.90 1.10 -31.91
C GLN A 119 4.36 1.06 -31.46
N ILE A 120 4.81 -0.07 -30.92
CA ILE A 120 6.17 -0.22 -30.37
C ILE A 120 6.93 -1.33 -31.07
N ARG A 121 8.11 -0.98 -31.60
CA ARG A 121 9.05 -1.95 -32.14
C ARG A 121 10.11 -2.32 -31.11
N SER A 122 10.28 -3.62 -30.92
CA SER A 122 11.35 -4.14 -30.07
C SER A 122 12.73 -3.89 -30.72
N LYS A 123 13.67 -3.36 -29.92
CA LYS A 123 15.05 -3.01 -30.35
C LYS A 123 15.93 -4.21 -30.77
N ARG A 124 15.44 -5.44 -30.65
CA ARG A 124 16.17 -6.65 -31.05
C ARG A 124 16.13 -6.83 -32.57
N VAL A 125 17.29 -7.03 -33.19
CA VAL A 125 17.39 -7.41 -34.61
C VAL A 125 16.70 -8.76 -34.79
N ARG A 126 15.76 -8.79 -35.74
CA ARG A 126 14.90 -9.95 -36.05
C ARG A 126 14.98 -10.26 -37.53
N THR A 127 14.77 -11.52 -37.85
CA THR A 127 14.68 -11.99 -39.24
C THR A 127 13.45 -11.37 -39.95
N PRO A 128 13.45 -11.27 -41.29
CA PRO A 128 12.30 -10.77 -42.04
C PRO A 128 11.01 -11.56 -41.78
N ALA A 129 11.09 -12.88 -41.62
CA ALA A 129 9.94 -13.74 -41.32
C ALA A 129 9.32 -13.43 -39.95
N GLU A 130 10.14 -13.27 -38.90
CA GLU A 130 9.68 -12.88 -37.57
C GLU A 130 9.07 -11.48 -37.57
N ARG A 131 9.60 -10.57 -38.40
CA ARG A 131 9.10 -9.20 -38.52
C ARG A 131 7.71 -9.18 -39.18
N ALA A 132 7.52 -9.98 -40.22
CA ALA A 132 6.21 -10.16 -40.86
C ALA A 132 5.15 -10.75 -39.92
N ILE A 133 5.54 -11.62 -38.99
CA ILE A 133 4.62 -12.13 -37.94
C ILE A 133 4.21 -11.01 -36.99
N LEU A 134 5.15 -10.19 -36.53
CA LEU A 134 4.85 -9.06 -35.63
C LEU A 134 4.03 -7.97 -36.32
N ASP A 135 4.28 -7.69 -37.60
CA ASP A 135 3.48 -6.71 -38.35
C ASP A 135 2.03 -7.20 -38.55
N ARG A 136 1.82 -8.52 -38.70
CA ARG A 136 0.49 -9.12 -38.89
C ARG A 136 -0.27 -9.31 -37.57
N SER A 137 0.43 -9.61 -36.48
CA SER A 137 -0.16 -9.97 -35.18
C SER A 137 0.03 -8.92 -34.08
N GLY A 138 0.74 -7.83 -34.37
CA GLY A 138 1.09 -6.80 -33.38
C GLY A 138 -0.10 -6.10 -32.74
N GLY A 139 -1.25 -6.06 -33.42
CA GLY A 139 -2.48 -5.48 -32.88
C GLY A 139 -3.09 -6.34 -31.77
N ALA A 140 -2.73 -7.62 -31.73
CA ALA A 140 -3.18 -8.57 -30.72
C ALA A 140 -2.22 -8.68 -29.53
N ILE A 141 -1.17 -7.86 -29.49
CA ILE A 141 -0.20 -7.77 -28.40
C ILE A 141 -0.44 -6.43 -27.70
N CYS A 142 -0.79 -6.47 -26.41
CA CYS A 142 -0.84 -5.28 -25.58
C CYS A 142 0.22 -5.35 -24.47
N ILE A 143 0.88 -4.21 -24.24
CA ILE A 143 1.86 -3.99 -23.20
C ILE A 143 1.27 -2.99 -22.21
N ILE A 144 1.16 -3.43 -20.96
CA ILE A 144 0.69 -2.60 -19.85
C ILE A 144 1.89 -2.24 -18.97
N GLU A 145 2.16 -0.95 -18.81
CA GLU A 145 3.16 -0.43 -17.89
C GLU A 145 2.48 0.08 -16.62
N ALA A 146 2.78 -0.56 -15.48
CA ALA A 146 2.27 -0.13 -14.18
C ALA A 146 3.31 0.69 -13.39
N GLN A 147 2.84 1.66 -12.59
CA GLN A 147 3.66 2.49 -11.73
C GLN A 147 2.99 2.77 -10.38
N GLY A 148 3.78 3.19 -9.39
CA GLY A 148 3.28 3.64 -8.10
C GLY A 148 3.13 2.51 -7.08
N ARG A 149 2.32 2.76 -6.03
CA ARG A 149 2.10 1.82 -4.92
C ARG A 149 0.83 1.00 -5.17
N LEU A 150 0.92 -0.33 -4.98
CA LEU A 150 -0.23 -1.22 -5.08
C LEU A 150 -0.88 -1.46 -3.72
N PHE A 151 -2.00 -0.80 -3.48
CA PHE A 151 -2.99 -1.10 -2.44
C PHE A 151 -4.27 -1.68 -3.07
N PHE A 152 -5.21 -2.16 -2.25
CA PHE A 152 -6.42 -2.87 -2.72
C PHE A 152 -7.15 -2.14 -3.86
N GLY A 153 -7.52 -0.87 -3.68
CA GLY A 153 -8.26 -0.12 -4.70
C GLY A 153 -7.47 0.09 -6.01
N THR A 154 -6.17 0.34 -5.93
CA THR A 154 -5.29 0.42 -7.11
C THR A 154 -5.09 -0.92 -7.81
N ALA A 155 -4.96 -2.01 -7.03
CA ALA A 155 -4.80 -3.36 -7.55
C ALA A 155 -6.09 -3.83 -8.24
N GLU A 156 -7.25 -3.56 -7.66
CA GLU A 156 -8.56 -3.86 -8.25
C GLU A 156 -8.71 -3.17 -9.61
N ARG A 157 -8.44 -1.87 -9.70
CA ARG A 157 -8.52 -1.12 -10.95
C ARG A 157 -7.56 -1.65 -12.01
N LEU A 158 -6.33 -1.97 -11.61
CA LEU A 158 -5.34 -2.57 -12.50
C LEU A 158 -5.83 -3.91 -13.03
N VAL A 159 -6.38 -4.78 -12.17
CA VAL A 159 -6.96 -6.07 -12.60
C VAL A 159 -8.14 -5.85 -13.54
N HIS A 160 -9.04 -4.92 -13.23
CA HIS A 160 -10.19 -4.62 -14.10
C HIS A 160 -9.72 -4.17 -15.49
N ARG A 161 -8.73 -3.27 -15.54
CA ARG A 161 -8.19 -2.77 -16.81
C ARG A 161 -7.45 -3.85 -17.59
N ILE A 162 -6.64 -4.67 -16.92
CA ILE A 162 -5.97 -5.81 -17.56
C ILE A 162 -7.01 -6.73 -18.21
N ARG A 163 -8.13 -7.02 -17.54
CA ARG A 163 -9.21 -7.84 -18.11
C ARG A 163 -9.89 -7.19 -19.31
N GLU A 164 -10.17 -5.89 -19.26
CA GLU A 164 -10.73 -5.16 -20.41
C GLU A 164 -9.82 -5.20 -21.63
N VAL A 165 -8.51 -5.03 -21.42
CA VAL A 165 -7.51 -5.06 -22.49
C VAL A 165 -7.30 -6.48 -23.02
N ALA A 166 -7.25 -7.48 -22.14
CA ALA A 166 -7.12 -8.89 -22.50
C ALA A 166 -8.35 -9.42 -23.26
N ALA A 167 -9.53 -8.84 -23.09
CA ALA A 167 -10.70 -9.17 -23.91
C ALA A 167 -10.50 -8.82 -25.40
N ASN A 168 -9.60 -7.87 -25.70
CA ASN A 168 -9.36 -7.36 -27.06
C ASN A 168 -8.02 -7.82 -27.66
N ALA A 169 -7.17 -8.52 -26.89
CA ALA A 169 -5.83 -8.95 -27.30
C ALA A 169 -5.65 -10.46 -27.10
N THR A 170 -5.00 -11.16 -28.03
CA THR A 170 -4.74 -12.61 -27.88
C THR A 170 -3.48 -12.90 -27.04
N HIS A 171 -2.61 -11.90 -26.85
CA HIS A 171 -1.36 -12.03 -26.11
C HIS A 171 -1.13 -10.81 -25.20
N GLU A 172 -0.82 -11.05 -23.92
CA GLU A 172 -0.60 -10.02 -22.89
C GLU A 172 0.84 -10.04 -22.38
N SER A 173 1.47 -8.87 -22.24
CA SER A 173 2.77 -8.72 -21.57
C SER A 173 2.74 -7.52 -20.62
N SER A 174 3.06 -7.74 -19.34
CA SER A 174 2.88 -6.71 -18.29
C SER A 174 4.22 -6.39 -17.62
N ASP A 175 4.63 -5.12 -17.63
CA ASP A 175 5.86 -4.65 -16.98
C ASP A 175 5.57 -4.07 -15.59
N TRP A 176 6.21 -4.65 -14.59
CA TRP A 176 6.01 -4.38 -13.17
C TRP A 176 7.20 -3.67 -12.50
N ARG A 177 8.24 -3.30 -13.26
CA ARG A 177 9.52 -2.80 -12.71
C ARG A 177 9.41 -1.53 -11.88
N ARG A 178 8.36 -0.72 -12.07
CA ARG A 178 8.17 0.58 -11.42
C ARG A 178 7.12 0.56 -10.30
N ILE A 179 6.73 -0.63 -9.85
CA ILE A 179 5.90 -0.78 -8.67
C ILE A 179 6.76 -0.76 -7.42
N SER A 180 6.49 0.18 -6.53
CA SER A 180 7.01 0.13 -5.16
C SER A 180 6.14 -0.86 -4.37
N PRO A 181 6.71 -1.93 -3.79
CA PRO A 181 5.92 -2.89 -3.06
C PRO A 181 5.39 -2.30 -1.74
N PRO A 182 4.10 -2.46 -1.41
CA PRO A 182 3.68 -2.66 -0.03
C PRO A 182 3.48 -4.16 0.21
N GLY A 183 3.27 -4.59 1.46
CA GLY A 183 3.12 -6.00 1.88
C GLY A 183 2.15 -6.89 1.06
N PHE A 184 1.30 -6.33 0.18
CA PHE A 184 0.45 -7.05 -0.76
C PHE A 184 1.17 -7.60 -2.01
N ALA A 185 2.38 -7.10 -2.35
CA ALA A 185 3.13 -7.49 -3.54
C ALA A 185 3.61 -8.96 -3.53
N GLN A 186 3.36 -9.72 -2.45
CA GLN A 186 3.65 -11.14 -2.41
C GLN A 186 2.64 -11.97 -3.23
N CYS A 187 1.36 -11.57 -3.31
CA CYS A 187 0.35 -12.28 -4.10
C CYS A 187 0.53 -12.09 -5.62
N LEU A 188 0.81 -10.87 -6.09
CA LEU A 188 1.02 -10.61 -7.53
C LEU A 188 2.30 -11.26 -8.08
N ARG A 189 3.36 -11.38 -7.27
CA ARG A 189 4.60 -12.07 -7.67
C ARG A 189 4.42 -13.57 -7.91
N ARG A 190 3.33 -14.17 -7.41
CA ARG A 190 3.00 -15.58 -7.61
C ARG A 190 2.16 -15.85 -8.86
N GLY A 191 1.72 -14.83 -9.59
CA GLY A 191 0.91 -15.03 -10.80
C GLY A 191 -0.50 -15.58 -10.53
N GLU A 192 -0.97 -15.54 -9.28
CA GLU A 192 -2.25 -16.11 -8.86
C GLU A 192 -3.47 -15.31 -9.37
N LEU A 193 -3.26 -14.10 -9.93
CA LEU A 193 -4.34 -13.23 -10.42
C LEU A 193 -4.40 -13.08 -11.95
N ALA A 194 -3.40 -13.57 -12.69
CA ALA A 194 -3.39 -13.48 -14.15
C ALA A 194 -3.44 -14.89 -14.75
N GLY A 195 -4.58 -15.29 -15.28
CA GLY A 195 -4.75 -16.51 -16.09
C GLY A 195 -4.05 -16.43 -17.45
N GLY A 196 -3.00 -15.63 -17.59
CA GLY A 196 -2.22 -15.42 -18.81
C GLY A 196 -0.77 -15.83 -18.60
N SER A 197 -0.15 -16.39 -19.64
CA SER A 197 1.23 -16.87 -19.62
C SER A 197 2.23 -15.74 -19.35
N ALA A 198 2.59 -15.51 -18.09
CA ALA A 198 3.62 -14.56 -17.69
C ALA A 198 5.02 -15.08 -18.08
N VAL A 199 5.59 -14.55 -19.15
CA VAL A 199 6.99 -14.84 -19.53
C VAL A 199 7.93 -14.05 -18.61
N ARG A 200 8.62 -14.75 -17.72
CA ARG A 200 9.68 -14.18 -16.87
C ARG A 200 10.94 -13.89 -17.70
N HIS A 201 11.44 -12.66 -17.65
CA HIS A 201 12.80 -12.34 -18.06
C HIS A 201 13.64 -12.00 -16.82
N GLY A 202 14.55 -12.90 -16.45
CA GLY A 202 15.59 -12.63 -15.46
C GLY A 202 16.68 -11.68 -16.00
N PRO A 203 17.53 -11.13 -15.13
CA PRO A 203 18.56 -10.14 -15.50
C PRO A 203 19.64 -10.70 -16.45
N HIS A 204 19.70 -12.02 -16.62
CA HIS A 204 20.49 -12.69 -17.64
C HIS A 204 19.58 -13.59 -18.48
N GLY A 205 19.41 -13.26 -19.76
CA GLY A 205 18.42 -13.82 -20.69
C GLY A 205 18.53 -15.30 -21.02
N ARG A 206 18.42 -16.20 -20.04
CA ARG A 206 18.14 -17.63 -20.24
C ARG A 206 16.67 -17.91 -19.95
N ARG A 207 16.01 -18.58 -20.89
CA ARG A 207 14.59 -19.00 -20.81
C ARG A 207 14.43 -20.06 -19.71
N ALA A 208 13.47 -19.88 -18.80
CA ALA A 208 12.92 -21.00 -18.03
C ALA A 208 11.80 -21.66 -18.86
N SER A 209 11.73 -22.99 -18.82
CA SER A 209 10.73 -23.82 -19.50
C SER A 209 9.30 -23.52 -19.00
N PRO A 210 8.27 -23.68 -19.86
CA PRO A 210 6.89 -23.46 -19.46
C PRO A 210 6.41 -24.59 -18.55
N LEU A 211 5.94 -24.24 -17.35
CA LEU A 211 5.19 -25.15 -16.48
C LEU A 211 3.79 -25.34 -17.09
N SER A 212 3.45 -26.56 -17.50
CA SER A 212 2.10 -26.93 -17.89
C SER A 212 1.19 -26.92 -16.65
N CYS A 213 0.16 -26.08 -16.63
CA CYS A 213 -0.89 -26.16 -15.61
C CYS A 213 -2.21 -26.56 -16.26
N SER A 214 -2.45 -27.87 -16.35
CA SER A 214 -3.78 -28.44 -16.53
C SER A 214 -4.40 -28.62 -15.15
N LYS A 215 -5.39 -27.78 -14.80
CA LYS A 215 -6.50 -28.12 -13.89
C LYS A 215 -7.47 -26.94 -13.85
N GLY A 216 -8.65 -27.15 -14.44
CA GLY A 216 -9.79 -26.28 -14.24
C GLY A 216 -10.25 -26.33 -12.80
N LEU A 217 -10.66 -25.19 -12.27
CA LEU A 217 -11.40 -25.09 -11.01
C LEU A 217 -12.72 -24.42 -11.33
N GLY A 218 -13.76 -25.23 -11.40
CA GLY A 218 -15.15 -24.80 -11.43
C GLY A 218 -15.51 -24.13 -10.11
N LEU A 219 -16.08 -22.93 -10.21
CA LEU A 219 -16.71 -22.23 -9.10
C LEU A 219 -18.13 -22.78 -8.93
N SER A 220 -18.27 -23.80 -8.10
CA SER A 220 -19.53 -24.24 -7.49
C SER A 220 -19.22 -24.65 -6.06
N GLY A 221 -19.64 -23.83 -5.10
CA GLY A 221 -19.42 -24.10 -3.68
C GLY A 221 -19.88 -22.95 -2.81
N ARG A 222 -21.09 -23.08 -2.25
CA ARG A 222 -21.67 -22.19 -1.24
C ARG A 222 -20.68 -21.96 -0.09
N ALA A 223 -20.46 -20.69 0.28
CA ALA A 223 -19.73 -20.33 1.48
C ALA A 223 -20.62 -20.59 2.72
N SER A 224 -20.32 -21.65 3.47
CA SER A 224 -20.77 -21.82 4.85
C SER A 224 -19.74 -21.17 5.77
N ILE A 225 -20.19 -20.23 6.60
CA ILE A 225 -19.41 -19.60 7.67
C ILE A 225 -19.18 -20.65 8.77
N ALA A 226 -17.94 -21.07 8.96
CA ALA A 226 -17.53 -21.92 10.07
C ALA A 226 -16.81 -21.07 11.13
N THR A 227 -17.46 -20.89 12.27
CA THR A 227 -16.89 -20.31 13.49
C THR A 227 -15.90 -21.30 14.12
N PRO A 228 -14.66 -20.90 14.48
CA PRO A 228 -13.74 -21.80 15.16
C PRO A 228 -14.09 -21.92 16.65
N THR A 229 -14.48 -23.12 17.07
CA THR A 229 -14.58 -23.54 18.47
C THR A 229 -13.17 -23.83 19.01
N ASN A 230 -12.79 -23.17 20.10
CA ASN A 230 -11.50 -23.37 20.77
C ASN A 230 -11.70 -24.22 22.04
N PRO A 231 -11.14 -25.44 22.15
CA PRO A 231 -11.21 -26.24 23.37
C PRO A 231 -9.91 -26.06 24.17
N LYS A 232 -9.89 -25.08 25.08
CA LYS A 232 -9.04 -25.04 26.31
C LYS A 232 -9.19 -23.68 27.00
N ALA A 233 -10.12 -23.60 27.94
CA ALA A 233 -10.08 -22.61 29.01
C ALA A 233 -10.64 -23.28 30.28
N ALA A 234 -9.78 -23.39 31.31
CA ALA A 234 -10.14 -23.86 32.64
C ALA A 234 -10.98 -22.79 33.38
N PRO A 235 -11.81 -23.18 34.38
CA PRO A 235 -12.81 -22.29 34.97
C PRO A 235 -12.22 -21.41 36.08
N PHE A 236 -12.59 -20.12 36.10
CA PHE A 236 -12.47 -19.25 37.27
C PHE A 236 -13.84 -19.10 37.97
N PRO A 237 -13.91 -19.04 39.31
CA PRO A 237 -15.15 -19.19 40.07
C PRO A 237 -16.00 -17.90 40.14
N ALA A 238 -17.29 -18.14 40.41
CA ALA A 238 -18.40 -17.20 40.41
C ALA A 238 -18.25 -16.02 41.39
N ARG A 239 -18.66 -14.83 40.93
CA ARG A 239 -18.94 -13.65 41.75
C ARG A 239 -20.28 -13.82 42.46
N VAL A 240 -20.27 -13.44 43.73
CA VAL A 240 -21.41 -13.30 44.65
C VAL A 240 -22.28 -12.10 44.23
N SER A 241 -23.59 -12.29 44.33
CA SER A 241 -24.68 -11.34 44.04
C SER A 241 -24.80 -10.20 45.08
N PRO A 242 -25.52 -9.11 44.77
CA PRO A 242 -25.48 -7.88 45.57
C PRO A 242 -26.49 -7.88 46.71
N SER A 243 -26.15 -7.17 47.79
CA SER A 243 -27.06 -6.51 48.75
C SER A 243 -26.62 -5.06 48.89
#